data_AF-A0A1J5DUH1-F1
#
_entry.id   AF-A0A1J5DUH1-F1
#
_cell.length_a   1.000
_cell.length_b   1.000
_cell.length_c   1.000
_cell.angle_alpha   90.00
_cell.angle_beta   90.00
_cell.angle_gamma   90.00
#
_symmetry.space_group_name_H-M   'P 1'
#
loop_
_entity.id
_entity.type
_entity.pdbx_description
1 polymer ?
#
loop_
_entity_poly.entity_id
_entity_poly.type
_entity_poly.pdbx_seq_one_letter_code
_entity_poly.pdbx_strand_id
1 'polypeptide(L)'
;MGSILSLVVPALIPAVADGLRGIFSRLTGGAGAKPQNVEEQIKLTTAENERLKALAELDKPSENISPWVADLRASFRYVAGGLIILGAVSTLYLPADLLVQDAIWNLAGSVFAFLFGDRMYFKFAKR
;
A
#
# COMPACT_ATOMS: atom_id res chain seq x y z
N MET A 1 30.35 -31.95 -1.18
CA MET A 1 29.01 -31.76 -1.76
C MET A 1 28.02 -31.64 -0.63
N GLY A 2 27.62 -30.42 -0.26
CA GLY A 2 26.58 -30.21 0.75
C GLY A 2 25.24 -30.60 0.14
N SER A 3 24.62 -31.65 0.66
CA SER A 3 23.28 -32.10 0.26
C SER A 3 22.29 -30.94 0.34
N ILE A 4 21.33 -30.88 -0.59
CA ILE A 4 20.24 -29.87 -0.62
C ILE A 4 19.53 -29.76 0.75
N LEU A 5 19.49 -30.87 1.51
CA LEU A 5 18.99 -30.90 2.89
C LEU A 5 19.73 -29.94 3.84
N SER A 6 21.05 -29.75 3.68
CA SER A 6 21.85 -28.84 4.50
C SER A 6 21.60 -27.35 4.23
N LEU A 7 21.00 -27.01 3.08
CA LEU A 7 20.59 -25.65 2.72
C LEU A 7 19.11 -25.40 3.07
N VAL A 8 18.27 -26.42 2.92
CA VAL A 8 16.81 -26.32 3.13
C VAL A 8 16.45 -26.35 4.62
N VAL A 9 17.14 -27.14 5.43
CA VAL A 9 16.83 -27.26 6.87
C VAL A 9 17.04 -25.93 7.62
N PRO A 10 18.15 -25.19 7.47
CA PRO A 10 18.30 -23.89 8.12
C PRO A 10 17.31 -22.84 7.62
N ALA A 11 16.95 -22.89 6.33
CA ALA A 11 16.02 -21.94 5.71
C ALA A 11 14.57 -22.14 6.17
N LEU A 12 14.20 -23.33 6.67
CA LEU A 12 12.86 -23.62 7.19
C LEU A 12 12.69 -23.28 8.67
N ILE A 13 13.77 -23.10 9.43
CA ILE A 13 13.70 -22.77 10.86
C ILE A 13 12.92 -21.46 11.12
N PRO A 14 13.17 -20.35 10.39
CA PRO A 14 12.39 -19.12 10.57
C PRO A 14 10.90 -19.33 10.27
N ALA A 15 10.58 -20.02 9.17
CA ALA A 15 9.19 -20.27 8.76
C ALA A 15 8.41 -21.14 9.78
N VAL A 16 9.07 -22.14 10.37
CA VAL A 16 8.47 -22.99 11.41
C VAL A 16 8.35 -22.24 12.73
N ALA A 17 9.34 -21.43 13.12
CA ALA A 17 9.28 -20.61 14.31
C ALA A 17 8.15 -19.57 14.23
N ASP A 18 7.98 -18.92 13.07
CA ASP A 18 6.89 -17.98 12.82
C ASP A 18 5.52 -18.68 12.80
N GLY A 19 5.44 -19.89 12.22
CA GLY A 19 4.24 -20.71 12.24
C GLY A 19 3.82 -21.13 13.65
N LEU A 20 4.77 -21.60 14.47
CA LEU A 20 4.53 -21.93 15.87
C LEU A 20 4.10 -20.69 16.66
N ARG A 21 4.80 -19.56 16.50
CA ARG A 21 4.43 -18.31 17.17
C ARG A 21 3.03 -17.83 16.78
N GLY A 22 2.63 -17.99 15.52
CA GLY A 22 1.29 -17.70 15.02
C GLY A 22 0.20 -18.64 15.57
N ILE A 23 0.52 -19.91 15.80
CA ILE A 23 -0.40 -20.88 16.42
C ILE A 23 -0.53 -20.58 17.93
N PHE A 24 0.59 -20.37 18.61
CA PHE A 24 0.60 -20.01 20.02
C PHE A 24 -0.12 -18.70 20.27
N SER A 25 0.08 -17.66 19.46
CA SER A 25 -0.62 -16.37 19.61
C SER A 25 -2.12 -16.47 19.36
N ARG A 26 -2.56 -17.36 18.46
CA ARG A 26 -3.99 -17.67 18.25
C ARG A 26 -4.61 -18.44 19.41
N LEU A 27 -3.86 -19.35 20.03
CA LEU A 27 -4.34 -20.20 21.12
C LEU A 27 -4.29 -19.50 22.49
N THR A 28 -3.28 -18.66 22.75
CA THR A 28 -3.15 -17.90 24.00
C THR A 28 -3.92 -16.57 24.00
N GLY A 29 -4.66 -16.27 22.93
CA GLY A 29 -5.43 -15.04 22.80
C GLY A 29 -4.58 -13.76 22.64
N GLY A 30 -3.25 -13.91 22.46
CA GLY A 30 -2.32 -12.79 22.31
C GLY A 30 -2.32 -12.14 20.91
N ALA A 31 -2.91 -12.79 19.91
CA ALA A 31 -3.11 -12.20 18.59
C ALA A 31 -4.36 -11.30 18.62
N GLY A 32 -4.16 -10.06 19.05
CA GLY A 32 -5.08 -8.93 18.84
C GLY A 32 -6.51 -9.22 19.28
N ALA A 33 -6.85 -8.80 20.50
CA ALA A 33 -8.18 -8.85 21.11
C ALA A 33 -9.30 -8.87 20.05
N LYS A 34 -9.73 -10.08 19.67
CA LYS A 34 -10.99 -10.22 18.94
C LYS A 34 -12.03 -9.65 19.91
N PRO A 35 -12.84 -8.67 19.48
CA PRO A 35 -13.80 -8.03 20.38
C PRO A 35 -14.64 -9.13 21.03
N GLN A 36 -14.63 -9.18 22.36
CA GLN A 36 -15.35 -10.22 23.09
C GLN A 36 -16.87 -9.98 23.02
N ASN A 37 -17.28 -8.76 22.69
CA ASN A 37 -18.66 -8.34 22.59
C ASN A 37 -18.90 -7.44 21.37
N VAL A 38 -20.10 -7.50 20.80
CA VAL A 38 -20.54 -6.66 19.66
C VAL A 38 -20.39 -5.18 20.01
N GLU A 39 -20.63 -4.80 21.27
CA GLU A 39 -20.50 -3.41 21.72
C GLU A 39 -19.06 -2.89 21.63
N GLU A 40 -18.05 -3.70 21.97
CA GLU A 40 -16.65 -3.33 21.79
C GLU A 40 -16.30 -3.18 20.31
N GLN A 41 -16.83 -4.07 19.46
CA GLN A 41 -16.64 -3.98 18.02
C GLN A 41 -17.25 -2.70 17.43
N ILE A 42 -18.42 -2.28 17.91
CA ILE A 42 -19.06 -1.01 17.53
C ILE A 42 -18.21 0.18 17.99
N LYS A 43 -17.71 0.18 19.24
CA LYS A 43 -16.85 1.25 19.78
C LYS A 43 -15.56 1.39 18.99
N LEU A 44 -14.90 0.27 18.66
CA LEU A 44 -13.69 0.26 17.84
C LEU A 44 -13.96 0.80 16.42
N THR A 45 -15.03 0.34 15.77
CA THR A 45 -15.41 0.82 14.44
C THR A 45 -15.76 2.32 14.45
N THR A 46 -16.38 2.79 15.52
CA THR A 46 -16.71 4.22 15.68
C THR A 46 -15.44 5.06 15.83
N ALA A 47 -14.50 4.63 16.66
CA ALA A 47 -13.20 5.29 16.81
C ALA A 47 -12.39 5.29 15.49
N GLU A 48 -12.43 4.20 14.72
CA GLU A 48 -11.82 4.13 13.39
C GLU A 48 -12.49 5.11 12.41
N ASN A 49 -13.82 5.17 12.40
CA ASN A 49 -14.57 6.11 11.56
C ASN A 49 -14.28 7.57 11.93
N GLU A 50 -14.19 7.90 13.22
CA GLU A 50 -13.82 9.24 13.69
C GLU A 50 -12.40 9.62 13.25
N ARG A 51 -11.45 8.68 13.36
CA ARG A 51 -10.09 8.89 12.87
C ARG A 51 -10.06 9.15 11.36
N LEU A 52 -10.81 8.37 10.58
CA LEU A 52 -10.90 8.54 9.13
C LEU A 52 -11.56 9.89 8.77
N LYS A 53 -12.60 10.31 9.51
CA LYS A 53 -13.22 11.63 9.34
C LYS A 53 -12.24 12.76 9.65
N ALA A 54 -11.50 12.68 10.76
CA ALA A 54 -10.50 13.67 11.12
C ALA A 54 -9.39 13.77 10.06
N LEU A 55 -8.92 12.64 9.53
CA LEU A 55 -7.95 12.64 8.42
C LEU A 55 -8.52 13.26 7.14
N ALA A 56 -9.79 12.98 6.82
CA ALA A 56 -10.45 13.59 5.66
C ALA A 56 -10.67 15.10 5.83
N GLU A 57 -10.90 15.57 7.06
CA GLU A 57 -10.99 17.01 7.35
C GLU A 57 -9.66 17.73 7.19
N LEU A 58 -8.54 17.08 7.53
CA LEU A 58 -7.20 17.62 7.29
C LEU A 58 -6.86 17.77 5.79
N ASP A 59 -7.52 17.00 4.92
CA ASP A 59 -7.32 17.06 3.47
C ASP A 59 -8.20 18.13 2.77
N LYS A 60 -9.16 18.74 3.49
CA LYS A 60 -10.01 19.79 2.92
C LYS A 60 -9.17 21.04 2.57
N PRO A 61 -9.36 21.63 1.38
CA PRO A 61 -8.74 22.90 1.05
C PRO A 61 -9.23 23.99 2.02
N SER A 62 -8.37 24.97 2.35
CA SER A 62 -8.78 26.07 3.23
C SER A 62 -9.89 26.91 2.59
N GLU A 63 -10.76 27.48 3.43
CA GLU A 63 -12.03 28.11 3.01
C GLU A 63 -11.89 29.28 2.01
N ASN A 64 -10.68 29.81 1.81
CA ASN A 64 -10.40 30.97 0.96
C ASN A 64 -9.51 30.68 -0.27
N ILE A 65 -9.34 29.41 -0.67
CA ILE A 65 -8.59 29.07 -1.89
C ILE A 65 -9.48 29.23 -3.12
N SER A 66 -8.94 29.85 -4.18
CA SER A 66 -9.61 29.93 -5.48
C SER A 66 -9.89 28.52 -6.05
N PRO A 67 -11.08 28.22 -6.57
CA PRO A 67 -11.48 26.88 -7.00
C PRO A 67 -10.48 26.17 -7.93
N TRP A 68 -9.91 26.89 -8.90
CA TRP A 68 -8.94 26.30 -9.83
C TRP A 68 -7.65 25.79 -9.17
N VAL A 69 -7.22 26.41 -8.06
CA VAL A 69 -6.04 25.95 -7.29
C VAL A 69 -6.37 24.69 -6.51
N ALA A 70 -7.60 24.62 -5.97
CA ALA A 70 -8.08 23.42 -5.30
C ALA A 70 -8.17 22.25 -6.29
N ASP A 71 -8.73 22.47 -7.48
CA ASP A 71 -8.85 21.47 -8.53
C ASP A 71 -7.48 21.02 -9.05
N LEU A 72 -6.53 21.95 -9.23
CA LEU A 72 -5.17 21.63 -9.63
C LEU A 72 -4.44 20.79 -8.56
N ARG A 73 -4.61 21.15 -7.28
CA ARG A 73 -4.07 20.36 -6.17
C ARG A 73 -4.71 18.97 -6.12
N ALA A 74 -6.02 18.85 -6.27
CA ALA A 74 -6.68 17.54 -6.25
C ALA A 74 -6.25 16.65 -7.43
N SER A 75 -6.01 17.25 -8.59
CA SER A 75 -5.66 16.53 -9.82
C SER A 75 -4.17 16.26 -10.01
N PHE A 76 -3.26 16.93 -9.27
CA PHE A 76 -1.81 16.90 -9.55
C PHE A 76 -1.24 15.49 -9.70
N ARG A 77 -1.61 14.56 -8.81
CA ARG A 77 -1.08 13.20 -8.81
C ARG A 77 -1.55 12.40 -10.02
N TYR A 78 -2.81 12.59 -10.40
CA TYR A 78 -3.40 11.93 -11.56
C TYR A 78 -2.83 12.47 -12.86
N VAL A 79 -2.63 13.79 -12.94
CA VAL A 79 -1.97 14.43 -14.09
C VAL A 79 -0.52 13.95 -14.21
N ALA A 80 0.24 13.95 -13.12
CA ALA A 80 1.62 13.45 -13.11
C ALA A 80 1.71 11.98 -13.54
N GLY A 81 0.86 11.10 -12.97
CA GLY A 81 0.80 9.70 -13.36
C GLY A 81 0.45 9.51 -14.84
N GLY A 82 -0.51 10.28 -15.36
CA GLY A 82 -0.88 10.28 -16.78
C GLY A 82 0.28 10.70 -17.68
N LEU A 83 1.00 11.78 -17.34
CA LEU A 83 2.16 12.24 -18.09
C LEU A 83 3.29 11.21 -18.12
N ILE A 84 3.53 10.50 -17.02
CA ILE A 84 4.54 9.45 -16.95
C ILE A 84 4.17 8.28 -17.86
N ILE A 85 2.91 7.84 -17.85
CA ILE A 85 2.42 6.75 -18.71
C ILE A 85 2.53 7.16 -20.18
N LEU A 86 2.11 8.37 -20.52
CA LEU A 86 2.24 8.91 -21.88
C LEU A 86 3.70 9.02 -22.31
N GLY A 87 4.59 9.44 -21.40
CA GLY A 87 6.03 9.49 -21.62
C GLY A 87 6.63 8.11 -21.87
N ALA A 88 6.20 7.08 -21.15
CA ALA A 88 6.63 5.71 -21.40
C ALA A 88 6.17 5.20 -22.77
N VAL A 89 4.90 5.43 -23.12
CA VAL A 89 4.33 5.02 -24.40
C VAL A 89 5.00 5.77 -25.56
N SER A 90 5.37 7.05 -25.40
CA SER A 90 6.02 7.83 -26.46
C SER A 90 7.40 7.27 -26.82
N THR A 91 8.12 6.65 -25.89
CA THR A 91 9.41 5.97 -26.17
C THR A 91 9.29 4.79 -27.14
N LEU A 92 8.08 4.29 -27.41
CA LEU A 92 7.85 3.24 -28.41
C LEU A 92 7.88 3.78 -29.85
N TYR A 93 7.62 5.07 -30.03
CA TYR A 93 7.51 5.72 -31.34
C TYR A 93 8.64 6.71 -31.61
N LEU A 94 9.26 7.24 -30.54
CA LEU A 94 10.37 8.17 -30.63
C LEU A 94 11.65 7.47 -30.16
N PRO A 95 12.75 7.54 -30.93
CA PRO A 95 14.02 6.98 -30.50
C PRO A 95 14.49 7.72 -29.24
N ALA A 96 14.69 6.96 -28.17
CA ALA A 96 15.24 7.43 -26.91
C ALA A 96 16.50 6.62 -26.58
N ASP A 97 17.41 7.22 -25.83
CA ASP A 97 18.55 6.49 -25.28
C ASP A 97 18.07 5.36 -24.36
N LEU A 98 18.79 4.23 -24.36
CA LEU A 98 18.40 3.02 -23.64
C LEU A 98 18.26 3.28 -22.12
N LEU A 99 19.14 4.13 -21.59
CA LEU A 99 19.12 4.54 -20.18
C LEU A 99 17.88 5.37 -19.85
N VAL A 100 17.48 6.26 -20.75
CA VAL A 100 16.28 7.10 -20.59
C VAL A 100 15.02 6.25 -20.68
N GLN A 101 14.99 5.30 -21.62
CA GLN A 101 13.89 4.37 -21.78
C GLN A 101 13.69 3.52 -20.51
N ASP A 102 14.75 2.89 -19.99
CA ASP A 102 14.67 2.08 -18.78
C ASP A 102 14.24 2.90 -17.56
N ALA A 103 14.74 4.13 -17.39
CA ALA A 103 14.33 5.02 -16.32
C ALA A 103 12.83 5.35 -16.38
N ILE A 104 12.30 5.67 -17.56
CA ILE A 104 10.88 6.03 -17.73
C ILE A 104 9.97 4.82 -17.49
N TRP A 105 10.35 3.62 -17.93
CA TRP A 105 9.57 2.41 -17.69
C TRP A 105 9.56 1.98 -16.22
N ASN A 106 10.69 2.11 -15.52
CA ASN A 106 10.72 1.93 -14.06
C ASN A 106 9.80 2.93 -13.34
N LEU A 107 9.80 4.18 -13.79
CA LEU A 107 8.95 5.22 -13.23
C LEU A 107 7.46 4.96 -13.52
N ALA A 108 7.11 4.46 -14.71
CA ALA A 108 5.76 4.01 -15.04
C ALA A 108 5.28 2.86 -14.14
N GLY A 109 6.17 1.92 -13.78
CA GLY A 109 5.89 0.87 -12.79
C GLY A 109 5.48 1.43 -11.42
N SER A 110 6.07 2.55 -10.99
CA SER A 110 5.69 3.20 -9.73
C SER A 110 4.29 3.83 -9.75
N VAL A 111 3.82 4.28 -10.93
CA VAL A 111 2.47 4.85 -11.09
C VAL A 111 1.39 3.79 -10.85
N PHE A 112 1.66 2.52 -11.19
CA PHE A 112 0.75 1.42 -10.87
C PHE A 112 0.58 1.26 -9.35
N ALA A 113 1.67 1.33 -8.59
CA ALA A 113 1.62 1.29 -7.13
C ALA A 113 0.85 2.48 -6.55
N PHE A 114 0.95 3.67 -7.16
CA PHE A 114 0.13 4.82 -6.77
C PHE A 114 -1.37 4.61 -7.05
N LEU A 115 -1.76 4.16 -8.25
CA LEU A 115 -3.16 4.02 -8.66
C LEU A 115 -3.91 2.89 -7.94
N PHE A 116 -3.21 1.80 -7.62
CA PHE A 116 -3.81 0.59 -7.05
C PHE A 116 -3.31 0.27 -5.64
N GLY A 117 -2.37 1.05 -5.10
CA GLY A 117 -1.71 0.80 -3.81
C GLY A 117 -2.67 0.72 -2.63
N ASP A 118 -3.59 1.66 -2.51
CA ASP A 118 -4.58 1.64 -1.42
C ASP A 118 -5.46 0.38 -1.47
N ARG A 119 -5.87 -0.03 -2.67
CA ARG A 119 -6.67 -1.25 -2.86
C ARG A 119 -5.89 -2.52 -2.55
N MET A 120 -4.58 -2.51 -2.76
CA MET A 120 -3.68 -3.59 -2.37
C MET A 120 -3.51 -3.64 -0.85
N TYR A 121 -3.21 -2.50 -0.20
CA TYR A 121 -2.92 -2.43 1.23
C TYR A 121 -4.12 -2.77 2.11
N PHE A 122 -5.34 -2.36 1.74
CA PHE A 122 -6.55 -2.70 2.51
C PHE A 122 -6.83 -4.21 2.58
N LYS A 123 -6.34 -5.01 1.63
CA LYS A 123 -6.47 -6.47 1.68
C LYS A 123 -5.45 -7.14 2.58
N PHE A 124 -4.29 -6.52 2.84
CA PHE A 124 -3.23 -7.09 3.68
C PHE A 124 -3.39 -6.75 5.16
N ALA A 125 -3.96 -5.59 5.50
CA ALA A 125 -4.16 -5.16 6.89
C ALA A 125 -5.27 -5.92 7.64
N LYS A 126 -6.10 -6.72 6.95
CA LYS A 126 -7.24 -7.44 7.52
C LYS A 126 -6.94 -8.90 7.92
N ARG A 127 -5.68 -9.23 8.23
CA ARG A 127 -5.26 -10.54 8.73
C ARG A 127 -4.90 -10.52 10.20
#